data_AF-A0A9W4AZK3-F1
#
_entry.id   AF-A0A9W4AZK3-F1
#
_cell.length_a   1.000
_cell.length_b   1.000
_cell.length_c   1.000
_cell.angle_alpha   90.00
_cell.angle_beta   90.00
_cell.angle_gamma   90.00
#
_symmetry.space_group_name_H-M   'P 1'
#
loop_
_entity.id
_entity.type
_entity.pdbx_description
1 polymer ?
#
loop_
_entity_poly.entity_id
_entity_poly.type
_entity_poly.pdbx_seq_one_letter_code
_entity_poly.pdbx_strand_id
1 'polypeptide(L)' 'MTSQVFVEVYTDAAMDRECPNCQAPPHRWCKRPNGETRPIPCIARMRIAPSPPDVEHQAVLAHLTRSFSEPIHQPDNTEE' A
#
# COMPACT_ATOMS: atom_id res chain seq x y z
N MET A 1 -22.61 -7.30 -3.43
CA MET A 1 -21.83 -7.40 -2.18
C MET A 1 -20.35 -7.17 -2.51
N THR A 2 -19.97 -5.96 -2.88
CA THR A 2 -18.65 -5.61 -3.45
C THR A 2 -18.22 -4.24 -2.90
N SER A 3 -18.22 -4.08 -1.57
CA SER A 3 -17.87 -2.79 -0.96
C SER A 3 -17.01 -2.86 0.29
N GLN A 4 -16.88 -4.00 0.96
CA GLN A 4 -16.07 -4.08 2.19
C GLN A 4 -14.58 -4.32 1.92
N VAL A 5 -14.23 -5.21 1.00
CA VAL A 5 -12.81 -5.53 0.68
C VAL A 5 -12.06 -4.32 0.10
N PHE A 6 -12.77 -3.39 -0.56
CA PHE A 6 -12.17 -2.19 -1.15
C PHE A 6 -11.74 -1.14 -0.12
N VAL A 7 -12.34 -1.14 1.07
CA VAL A 7 -12.05 -0.14 2.10
C VAL A 7 -10.80 -0.53 2.88
N GLU A 8 -10.57 -1.83 3.09
CA GLU A 8 -9.43 -2.33 3.87
C GLU A 8 -8.08 -2.17 3.15
N VAL A 9 -8.05 -2.34 1.81
CA VAL A 9 -6.81 -2.19 1.02
C VAL A 9 -6.39 -0.73 0.87
N TYR A 10 -7.34 0.20 0.98
CA TYR A 10 -7.12 1.64 0.75
C TYR A 10 -7.57 2.47 1.95
N THR A 11 -7.35 1.97 3.17
CA THR A 11 -7.61 2.73 4.41
C THR A 11 -6.83 4.04 4.44
N ASP A 12 -5.64 4.05 3.84
CA ASP A 12 -4.75 5.20 3.76
C ASP A 12 -5.12 6.14 2.61
N ALA A 13 -6.25 5.95 1.94
CA ALA A 13 -6.76 6.95 1.00
C ALA A 13 -7.76 7.86 1.74
N ALA A 14 -7.66 9.18 1.57
CA ALA A 14 -8.61 10.16 2.11
C ALA A 14 -9.98 10.09 1.38
N MET A 15 -10.64 8.95 1.49
CA MET A 15 -11.91 8.61 0.86
C MET A 15 -13.10 9.25 1.57
N ASP A 16 -12.94 9.68 2.81
CA ASP A 16 -13.90 10.43 3.63
C ASP A 16 -14.19 11.85 3.10
N ARG A 17 -13.39 12.34 2.13
CA ARG A 17 -13.48 13.70 1.60
C ARG A 17 -13.77 13.70 0.11
N GLU A 18 -14.27 14.83 -0.39
CA GLU A 18 -14.40 15.04 -1.83
C GLU A 18 -13.04 14.96 -2.53
N CYS A 19 -13.00 14.43 -3.75
CA CYS A 19 -11.75 14.41 -4.49
C CYS A 19 -11.36 15.83 -4.89
N PRO A 20 -10.16 16.32 -4.55
CA PRO A 20 -9.73 17.69 -4.88
C PRO A 20 -9.57 17.92 -6.40
N ASN A 21 -9.44 16.85 -7.19
CA ASN A 21 -9.25 16.93 -8.64
C ASN A 21 -10.58 16.80 -9.40
N CYS A 22 -11.34 15.75 -9.10
CA CYS A 22 -12.52 15.37 -9.88
C CYS A 22 -13.86 15.68 -9.16
N GLN A 23 -13.81 16.17 -7.92
CA GLN A 23 -14.97 16.45 -7.06
C GLN A 23 -15.89 15.24 -6.84
N ALA A 24 -15.34 14.01 -6.95
CA ALA A 24 -16.10 12.82 -6.57
C ALA A 24 -16.52 12.91 -5.09
N PRO A 25 -17.75 12.49 -4.73
CA PRO A 25 -18.22 12.52 -3.34
C PRO A 25 -17.38 11.63 -2.41
N PRO A 26 -17.53 11.80 -1.08
CA PRO A 26 -16.99 10.86 -0.09
C PRO A 26 -17.40 9.42 -0.39
N HIS A 27 -16.49 8.48 -0.13
CA HIS A 27 -16.62 7.04 -0.34
C HIS A 27 -16.95 6.60 -1.78
N ARG A 28 -16.90 7.52 -2.75
CA ARG A 28 -17.04 7.23 -4.18
C ARG A 28 -15.69 7.31 -4.87
N TRP A 29 -15.44 6.39 -5.79
CA TRP A 29 -14.26 6.43 -6.67
C TRP A 29 -14.43 7.52 -7.75
N CYS A 30 -13.30 8.12 -8.17
CA CYS A 30 -13.31 9.00 -9.33
C CYS A 30 -13.69 8.23 -10.58
N LYS A 31 -14.31 8.93 -11.52
CA LYS A 31 -14.58 8.42 -12.85
C LYS A 31 -13.47 8.81 -13.82
N ARG A 32 -13.31 8.02 -14.86
CA ARG A 32 -12.58 8.36 -16.07
C ARG A 32 -13.42 9.35 -16.91
N PRO A 33 -12.81 10.08 -17.87
CA PRO A 33 -13.56 10.98 -18.76
C PRO A 33 -14.66 10.29 -19.57
N ASN A 34 -14.53 8.99 -19.84
CA ASN A 34 -15.55 8.16 -20.47
C ASN A 34 -16.71 7.75 -19.54
N GLY A 35 -16.71 8.21 -18.28
CA GLY A 35 -17.74 7.92 -17.28
C GLY A 35 -17.51 6.64 -16.47
N GLU A 36 -16.54 5.81 -16.82
CA GLU A 36 -16.25 4.57 -16.10
C GLU A 36 -15.65 4.84 -14.72
N THR A 37 -16.04 4.06 -13.73
CA THR A 37 -15.49 4.17 -12.38
C THR A 37 -14.06 3.59 -12.36
N ARG A 38 -13.10 4.34 -11.82
CA ARG A 38 -11.72 3.84 -11.65
C ARG A 38 -11.67 2.75 -10.58
N PRO A 39 -10.88 1.67 -10.76
CA PRO A 39 -10.79 0.58 -9.80
C PRO A 39 -9.98 0.89 -8.54
N ILE A 40 -9.37 2.09 -8.47
CA ILE A 40 -8.48 2.53 -7.40
C ILE A 40 -8.81 3.97 -7.00
N PRO A 41 -8.47 4.39 -5.76
CA PRO A 41 -8.56 5.79 -5.35
C PRO A 41 -7.77 6.73 -6.27
N CYS A 42 -8.20 7.99 -6.33
CA CYS A 42 -7.46 9.00 -7.07
C CYS A 42 -6.14 9.32 -6.37
N ILE A 43 -5.05 9.46 -7.13
CA ILE A 43 -3.72 9.83 -6.59
C ILE A 43 -3.77 11.13 -5.78
N ALA A 44 -4.67 12.05 -6.13
CA ALA A 44 -4.85 13.29 -5.40
C ALA A 44 -5.39 13.07 -3.97
N ARG A 45 -6.18 12.00 -3.74
CA ARG A 45 -6.62 11.59 -2.41
C ARG A 45 -5.51 10.86 -1.63
N MET A 46 -4.65 10.10 -2.31
CA MET A 46 -3.50 9.44 -1.68
C MET A 46 -2.49 10.44 -1.09
N ARG A 47 -2.30 11.59 -1.75
CA ARG A 47 -1.36 12.63 -1.28
C ARG A 47 -1.85 13.43 -0.08
N ILE A 48 -3.16 13.45 0.17
CA ILE A 48 -3.77 14.17 1.30
C ILE A 48 -3.80 13.31 2.55
N ALA A 49 -3.89 11.99 2.36
CA ALA A 49 -3.94 11.10 3.49
C ALA A 49 -2.66 11.24 4.33
N PRO A 50 -2.80 11.18 5.67
CA PRO A 50 -1.64 11.13 6.54
C PRO A 50 -0.79 9.93 6.11
N SER A 51 0.52 10.12 5.97
CA SER A 51 1.43 8.99 5.80
C SER A 51 1.15 7.99 6.92
N PRO A 52 1.04 6.68 6.63
CA PRO A 52 0.94 5.70 7.69
C PRO A 52 2.09 5.93 8.69
N PRO A 53 1.86 5.67 9.99
CA PRO A 53 2.94 5.76 10.97
C PRO A 53 4.12 4.96 10.43
N ASP A 54 5.31 5.57 10.44
CA ASP A 54 6.55 4.99 9.96
C ASP A 54 6.66 3.58 10.55
N VAL A 55 6.32 2.56 9.73
CA VAL A 55 6.51 1.18 10.13
C VAL A 55 8.00 1.03 10.09
N GLU A 56 8.60 1.18 11.27
CA GLU A 56 10.02 1.10 11.53
C GLU A 56 10.56 -0.07 10.72
N HIS A 57 11.30 0.25 9.65
CA HIS A 57 11.96 -0.70 8.77
C HIS A 57 13.15 -1.35 9.52
N GLN A 58 12.88 -1.96 10.67
CA GLN A 58 13.89 -2.61 11.51
C GLN A 58 14.51 -3.84 10.82
N ALA A 59 13.90 -4.34 9.73
CA ALA A 59 14.46 -5.44 8.94
C ALA A 59 15.61 -5.04 8.00
N VAL A 60 15.80 -3.76 7.68
CA VAL A 60 16.81 -3.36 6.67
C VAL A 60 18.24 -3.44 7.22
N LEU A 61 18.45 -3.22 8.51
CA LEU A 61 19.80 -3.26 9.10
C LEU A 61 20.34 -4.69 9.32
N ALA A 62 19.47 -5.70 9.46
CA ALA A 62 19.91 -7.09 9.59
C ALA A 62 20.47 -7.65 8.27
N HIS A 63 19.99 -7.16 7.13
CA HIS A 63 20.44 -7.64 5.81
C HIS A 63 21.64 -6.84 5.25
N LEU A 64 21.90 -5.64 5.77
CA LEU A 64 22.97 -4.76 5.29
C LEU A 64 24.37 -5.17 5.79
N THR A 65 24.45 -6.03 6.81
CA THR A 65 25.72 -6.58 7.32
C THR A 65 26.10 -7.91 6.68
N ARG A 66 25.28 -8.45 5.77
CA ARG A 66 25.63 -9.69 5.08
C ARG A 66 26.75 -9.40 4.07
N SER A 67 27.98 -9.68 4.48
CA SER A 67 29.15 -9.64 3.61
C SER A 67 28.93 -10.58 2.43
N PHE A 68 29.04 -10.07 1.20
CA PHE A 68 28.89 -10.84 -0.04
C PHE A 68 30.00 -11.89 -0.24
N SER A 69 30.97 -11.99 0.67
CA SER A 69 32.10 -12.91 0.58
C SER A 69 31.90 -14.25 1.30
N GLU A 70 30.80 -14.44 2.06
CA GLU A 70 30.56 -15.70 2.79
C GLU A 70 29.63 -16.66 2.00
N PRO A 71 30.04 -17.93 1.82
CA PRO A 71 29.18 -18.95 1.22
C PRO A 71 27.93 -19.16 2.07
N ILE A 72 26.75 -19.26 1.43
CA ILE A 72 25.53 -19.67 2.13
C ILE A 72 25.62 -21.18 2.38
N HIS A 73 26.14 -21.58 3.53
CA HIS A 73 25.98 -22.95 4.00
C HIS A 73 24.50 -23.15 4.35
N GLN A 74 23.82 -24.03 3.62
CA GLN A 74 22.53 -24.55 4.07
C GLN A 74 22.77 -25.34 5.37
N PRO A 75 21.96 -25.15 6.43
CA PRO A 75 22.03 -26.06 7.56
C PRO A 75 21.61 -27.44 7.07
N ASP A 76 22.56 -28.36 7.03
CA ASP A 76 22.32 -29.77 6.80
C ASP A 76 21.56 -30.31 8.02
N ASN A 77 20.23 -30.35 7.92
CA ASN A 77 19.41 -31.14 8.84
C ASN A 77 19.43 -32.59 8.32
N THR A 78 20.53 -33.30 8.56
CA THR A 78 20.54 -34.76 8.53
C THR A 78 20.85 -35.25 9.93
N GLU A 79 19.78 -35.51 10.66
CA GLU A 79 19.75 -36.31 11.87
C GLU A 79 19.92 -37.79 11.47
N GLU A 80 21.06 -38.39 11.84
CA GLU A 80 21.19 -39.83 12.15
C GLU A 80 22.30 -40.06 13.19
#